data_AF-A0A530R9N8-F1
#
_entry.id   AF-A0A530R9N8-F1
#
_cell.length_a   1.000
_cell.length_b   1.000
_cell.length_c   1.000
_cell.angle_alpha   90.00
_cell.angle_beta   90.00
_cell.angle_gamma   90.00
#
_symmetry.space_group_name_H-M   'P 1'
#
loop_
_entity.id
_entity.type
_entity.pdbx_description
1 polymer ?
#
loop_
_entity_poly.entity_id
_entity_poly.type
_entity_poly.pdbx_seq_one_letter_code
_entity_poly.pdbx_strand_id
1 'polypeptide(L)'
;MTAAVVRRLLQAVMVMFAMTVIVFIAINVIGDPVDILISPDADQIERARVVQALGLDLPLWQQYLRFLWAALHGDLGESYVYNEPAI
;
A
#
# COMPACT_ATOMS: atom_id res chain seq x y z
N MET A 1 -10.99 32.84 -12.34
CA MET A 1 -9.71 32.09 -12.36
C MET A 1 -9.63 31.05 -11.24
N THR A 2 -10.01 31.39 -10.00
CA THR A 2 -10.04 30.47 -8.84
C THR A 2 -10.88 29.21 -9.05
N ALA A 3 -12.10 29.32 -9.59
CA ALA A 3 -12.97 28.15 -9.85
C ALA A 3 -12.34 27.14 -10.83
N ALA A 4 -11.58 27.62 -11.83
CA ALA A 4 -10.89 26.75 -12.78
C ALA A 4 -9.70 26.01 -12.14
N VAL A 5 -8.97 26.69 -11.23
CA VAL A 5 -7.86 26.07 -10.46
C VAL A 5 -8.39 24.99 -9.53
N VAL A 6 -9.45 25.27 -8.76
CA VAL A 6 -10.09 24.30 -7.86
C VAL A 6 -10.56 23.06 -8.63
N ARG A 7 -11.22 23.25 -9.79
CA ARG A 7 -11.68 22.14 -10.62
C ARG A 7 -10.51 21.26 -11.10
N ARG A 8 -9.39 21.87 -11.51
CA ARG A 8 -8.19 21.14 -11.95
C ARG A 8 -7.53 20.38 -10.80
N LEU A 9 -7.46 20.97 -9.61
CA LEU A 9 -6.93 20.29 -8.43
C LEU A 9 -7.78 19.09 -8.04
N LEU A 10 -9.11 19.22 -8.03
CA LEU A 10 -10.01 18.11 -7.77
C LEU A 10 -9.87 16.98 -8.79
N GLN A 11 -9.73 17.33 -10.08
CA GLN A 11 -9.46 16.34 -11.13
C GLN A 11 -8.13 15.62 -10.93
N ALA A 12 -7.07 16.36 -10.59
CA ALA A 12 -5.76 15.75 -10.32
C ALA A 12 -5.82 14.80 -9.11
N VAL A 13 -6.43 15.23 -8.00
CA VAL A 13 -6.62 14.38 -6.81
C VAL A 13 -7.45 13.13 -7.15
N MET A 14 -8.52 13.26 -7.93
CA MET A 14 -9.32 12.11 -8.35
C MET A 14 -8.50 11.11 -9.19
N VAL A 15 -7.71 11.59 -10.14
CA VAL A 15 -6.87 10.73 -10.99
C VAL A 15 -5.79 10.04 -10.16
N MET A 16 -5.12 10.77 -9.25
CA MET A 16 -4.14 10.17 -8.34
C MET A 16 -4.79 9.12 -7.45
N PHE A 17 -5.95 9.41 -6.87
CA PHE A 17 -6.69 8.46 -6.05
C PHE A 17 -7.09 7.20 -6.84
N ALA A 18 -7.59 7.35 -8.07
CA ALA A 18 -7.90 6.22 -8.92
C ALA A 18 -6.66 5.36 -9.21
N MET A 19 -5.52 6.00 -9.48
CA MET A 19 -4.25 5.30 -9.69
C MET A 19 -3.80 4.53 -8.44
N THR A 20 -3.90 5.10 -7.23
CA THR A 20 -3.51 4.38 -6.01
C THR A 20 -4.39 3.15 -5.80
N VAL A 21 -5.70 3.25 -6.02
CA VAL A 21 -6.61 2.10 -5.92
C VAL A 21 -6.24 1.02 -6.93
N ILE A 22 -6.01 1.39 -8.20
CA ILE A 22 -5.68 0.44 -9.26
C ILE A 22 -4.38 -0.30 -8.94
N VAL A 23 -3.32 0.42 -8.59
CA VAL A 23 -2.02 -0.17 -8.25
C VAL A 23 -2.11 -1.03 -7.00
N PHE A 24 -2.82 -0.55 -5.97
CA PHE A 24 -3.00 -1.31 -4.72
C PHE A 24 -3.70 -2.64 -4.98
N ILE A 25 -4.80 -2.63 -5.73
CA ILE A 25 -5.52 -3.86 -6.10
C ILE A 25 -4.63 -4.76 -6.95
N ALA A 26 -3.92 -4.21 -7.95
CA ALA A 26 -3.06 -5.00 -8.82
C ALA A 26 -1.99 -5.75 -8.02
N ILE A 27 -1.35 -5.08 -7.05
CA ILE A 27 -0.33 -5.71 -6.20
C ILE A 27 -0.92 -6.77 -5.27
N ASN A 28 -2.03 -6.46 -4.59
CA ASN A 28 -2.57 -7.32 -3.53
C ASN A 28 -3.49 -8.46 -4.02
N VAL A 29 -3.98 -8.39 -5.26
CA VAL A 29 -4.86 -9.43 -5.84
C VAL A 29 -4.11 -10.35 -6.79
N ILE A 30 -3.11 -9.85 -7.52
CA ILE A 30 -2.39 -10.65 -8.52
C ILE A 30 -1.31 -11.53 -7.88
N GLY A 31 -0.76 -11.14 -6.72
CA GLY A 31 0.19 -11.94 -5.95
C GLY A 31 -0.02 -11.77 -4.45
N ASP A 32 0.39 -12.76 -3.67
CA ASP A 32 0.47 -12.61 -2.21
C ASP A 32 1.74 -11.80 -1.88
N PRO A 33 1.63 -10.58 -1.33
CA PRO A 33 2.80 -9.80 -0.94
C PRO A 33 3.71 -10.57 0.03
N VAL A 34 3.14 -11.49 0.81
CA VAL A 34 3.89 -12.36 1.74
C VAL A 34 4.89 -13.25 1.01
N ASP A 35 4.57 -13.72 -0.19
CA ASP A 35 5.45 -14.60 -0.98
C ASP A 35 6.65 -13.83 -1.57
N ILE A 36 6.54 -12.51 -1.69
CA ILE A 36 7.65 -11.63 -2.11
C ILE A 36 8.55 -11.30 -0.90
N LEU A 37 7.93 -11.17 0.28
CA LEU A 37 8.56 -10.76 1.53
C LEU A 37 9.32 -11.89 2.24
N ILE A 38 8.84 -13.11 2.13
CA ILE A 38 9.27 -14.22 2.97
C ILE A 38 9.88 -15.29 2.11
N SER A 39 11.13 -15.62 2.39
CA SER A 39 11.84 -16.70 1.68
C SER A 39 10.99 -17.98 1.76
N PRO A 40 10.87 -18.78 0.69
CA PRO A 40 10.08 -20.01 0.70
C PRO A 40 10.50 -21.00 1.80
N ASP A 41 11.74 -20.88 2.27
CA ASP A 41 12.36 -21.70 3.31
C ASP A 41 12.20 -21.14 4.74
N ALA A 42 11.52 -20.01 4.92
CA ALA A 42 11.33 -19.40 6.24
C ALA A 42 10.38 -20.22 7.11
N ASP A 43 10.63 -20.23 8.43
CA ASP A 43 9.78 -20.93 9.38
C ASP A 43 8.34 -20.39 9.34
N GLN A 44 7.36 -21.29 9.35
CA GLN A 44 5.93 -20.96 9.26
C GLN A 44 5.48 -20.04 10.41
N ILE A 45 6.13 -20.15 11.57
CA ILE A 45 5.86 -19.30 12.75
C ILE A 45 6.39 -17.88 12.52
N GLU A 46 7.54 -17.74 11.87
CA GLU A 46 8.11 -16.45 11.49
C GLU A 46 7.26 -15.80 10.40
N ARG A 47 6.79 -16.60 9.43
CA ARG A 47 5.84 -16.18 8.40
C ARG A 47 4.60 -15.53 9.00
N ALA A 48 3.92 -16.22 9.91
CA ALA A 48 2.72 -15.72 10.55
C ALA A 48 2.96 -14.43 11.35
N ARG A 49 4.12 -14.30 12.01
CA ARG A 49 4.49 -13.09 12.75
C ARG A 49 4.66 -11.89 11.83
N VAL A 50 5.33 -12.05 10.68
CA VAL A 50 5.55 -10.97 9.72
C VAL A 50 4.23 -10.55 9.07
N VAL A 51 3.40 -11.51 8.65
CA VAL A 51 2.06 -11.26 8.10
C VAL A 51 1.25 -10.38 9.04
N GLN A 52 1.21 -10.74 10.32
CA GLN A 52 0.43 -10.04 11.33
C GLN A 52 1.03 -8.67 11.69
N ALA A 53 2.36 -8.55 11.72
CA ALA A 53 3.06 -7.29 11.96
C ALA A 53 2.80 -6.27 10.83
N LEU A 54 2.80 -6.74 9.58
CA LEU A 54 2.50 -5.92 8.40
C LEU A 54 0.99 -5.70 8.19
N GLY A 55 0.14 -6.46 8.91
CA GLY A 55 -1.32 -6.39 8.77
C GLY A 55 -1.83 -6.94 7.44
N LEU A 56 -1.08 -7.86 6.82
CA LEU A 56 -1.46 -8.53 5.56
C LEU A 56 -2.60 -9.53 5.76
N ASP A 57 -2.92 -9.87 7.01
CA ASP A 57 -4.08 -10.65 7.44
C ASP A 57 -5.40 -9.85 7.50
N LEU A 58 -5.32 -8.52 7.41
CA LEU A 58 -6.51 -7.65 7.47
C LEU A 58 -7.30 -7.67 6.15
N PRO A 59 -8.60 -7.35 6.17
CA PRO A 59 -9.37 -7.12 4.94
C PRO A 59 -8.72 -6.06 4.04
N LEU A 60 -8.73 -6.26 2.71
CA LEU A 60 -8.07 -5.35 1.75
C LEU A 60 -8.46 -3.88 1.89
N TRP A 61 -9.72 -3.60 2.23
CA TRP A 61 -10.17 -2.23 2.45
C TRP A 61 -9.50 -1.57 3.67
N GLN A 62 -9.23 -2.34 4.74
CA GLN A 62 -8.49 -1.85 5.90
C GLN A 62 -7.03 -1.61 5.55
N GLN A 63 -6.41 -2.54 4.81
CA GLN A 63 -5.04 -2.39 4.32
C GLN A 63 -4.90 -1.12 3.45
N TYR A 64 -5.85 -0.88 2.53
CA TYR A 64 -5.86 0.31 1.69
C TYR A 64 -6.03 1.60 2.50
N LEU A 65 -6.93 1.63 3.50
CA LEU A 65 -7.11 2.80 4.36
C LEU A 65 -5.87 3.11 5.19
N ARG A 66 -5.17 2.08 5.70
CA ARG A 66 -3.89 2.25 6.41
C ARG A 66 -2.83 2.84 5.49
N PHE A 67 -2.69 2.30 4.28
CA PHE A 67 -1.78 2.83 3.26
C PHE A 67 -2.11 4.29 2.93
N LEU A 68 -3.38 4.59 2.64
CA LEU A 68 -3.80 5.95 2.27
C LEU A 68 -3.56 6.94 3.41
N TRP A 69 -3.84 6.55 4.66
CA TRP A 69 -3.57 7.37 5.82
C TRP A 69 -2.08 7.68 5.98
N ALA A 70 -1.21 6.67 5.91
CA ALA A 70 0.24 6.85 6.00
C ALA A 70 0.75 7.74 4.84
N ALA A 71 0.33 7.46 3.61
CA ALA A 71 0.77 8.20 2.43
C ALA A 71 0.38 9.69 2.48
N LEU A 72 -0.80 10.01 3.03
CA LEU A 72 -1.22 11.40 3.26
C LEU A 72 -0.35 12.14 4.30
N HIS A 73 0.34 11.41 5.18
CA HIS A 73 1.30 11.94 6.15
C HIS A 73 2.76 11.88 5.64
N GLY A 74 2.98 11.45 4.39
CA GLY A 74 4.30 11.34 3.79
C GLY A 74 5.03 10.03 4.12
N ASP A 75 4.34 9.05 4.68
CA ASP A 75 4.86 7.71 4.97
C ASP A 75 4.35 6.72 3.91
N LEU A 76 5.25 6.26 3.06
CA LEU A 76 4.93 5.29 1.99
C LEU A 76 5.13 3.83 2.44
N GLY A 77 5.48 3.61 3.70
CA GLY A 77 5.82 2.31 4.26
C GLY A 77 7.27 1.91 4.00
N GLU A 78 7.58 0.65 4.30
CA GLU A 78 8.90 0.05 4.12
C GLU A 78 8.96 -0.69 2.79
N SER A 79 10.09 -0.56 2.09
CA SER A 79 10.46 -1.40 0.97
C SER A 79 10.66 -2.83 1.44
N TYR A 80 9.89 -3.76 0.88
CA TYR A 80 10.02 -5.17 1.21
C TYR A 80 11.31 -5.82 0.69
N VAL A 81 11.96 -5.21 -0.31
CA VAL A 81 13.21 -5.72 -0.91
C VAL A 81 14.43 -5.22 -0.16
N TYR A 82 14.43 -3.93 0.20
CA TYR A 82 15.58 -3.26 0.78
C TYR A 82 15.47 -3.05 2.30
N ASN A 83 14.29 -3.31 2.88
CA ASN A 83 13.98 -3.12 4.29
C ASN A 83 14.35 -1.70 4.77
N GLU A 84 13.98 -0.72 3.95
CA GLU A 84 14.19 0.72 4.18
C GLU A 84 12.93 1.51 3.79
N PRO A 85 12.73 2.74 4.30
CA PRO A 85 11.58 3.57 3.95
C PRO A 85 11.42 3.78 2.44
N ALA A 86 10.21 3.63 1.92
CA ALA A 86 9.91 3.73 0.49
C ALA A 86 9.77 5.18 -0.03
N ILE A 87 10.48 6.14 0.59
CA ILE A 87 10.42 7.59 0.28
C ILE A 87 11.58 8.08 -0.57
#